data_AF-B7ITS5-F1
#
_entry.id   AF-B7ITS5-F1
#
_cell.length_a   1.000
_cell.length_b   1.000
_cell.length_c   1.000
_cell.angle_alpha   90.00
_cell.angle_beta   90.00
_cell.angle_gamma   90.00
#
_symmetry.space_group_name_H-M   'P 1'
#
loop_
_entity.id
_entity.type
_entity.pdbx_description
1 polymer ?
#
loop_
_entity_poly.entity_id
_entity_poly.type
_entity_poly.pdbx_seq_one_letter_code
_entity_poly.pdbx_strand_id
1 'polypeptide(L)'
;MAVSIVRLKEQLMNSIDITDLVEVEKVERYIDLVKAFRKINKTINKEGESVTIKNGSQVFVKAHPLISERNKINSSLIALGRDIKLSPKVGASNSGYSPSDLV
;
A
#
# COMPACT_ATOMS: atom_id res chain seq x y z
N MET A 1 -6.33 7.37 10.52
CA MET A 1 -7.54 7.19 9.68
C MET A 1 -7.24 6.13 8.63
N ALA A 2 -7.90 4.97 8.65
CA ALA A 2 -7.64 3.91 7.68
C ALA A 2 -8.53 4.10 6.45
N VAL A 3 -7.95 4.22 5.26
CA VAL A 3 -8.69 4.33 3.99
C VAL A 3 -9.56 3.07 3.79
N SER A 4 -10.80 3.21 3.33
CA SER A 4 -11.64 2.05 3.00
C SER A 4 -11.02 1.23 1.86
N ILE A 5 -10.91 -0.09 2.04
CA ILE A 5 -10.35 -0.99 1.01
C ILE A 5 -11.23 -1.02 -0.24
N VAL A 6 -12.54 -0.97 -0.05
CA VAL A 6 -13.52 -0.97 -1.14
C VAL A 6 -13.35 0.29 -1.99
N ARG A 7 -13.33 1.47 -1.35
CA ARG A 7 -13.14 2.75 -2.04
C ARG A 7 -11.78 2.83 -2.75
N LEU A 8 -10.73 2.28 -2.14
CA LEU A 8 -9.42 2.20 -2.76
C LEU A 8 -9.43 1.33 -4.02
N LYS A 9 -10.07 0.15 -3.96
CA LYS A 9 -10.21 -0.74 -5.13
C LYS A 9 -10.97 -0.04 -6.24
N GLU A 10 -12.12 0.56 -5.94
CA GLU A 10 -12.93 1.31 -6.90
C GLU A 10 -12.14 2.45 -7.55
N GLN A 11 -11.41 3.23 -6.75
CA GLN A 11 -10.57 4.31 -7.28
C GLN A 11 -9.50 3.80 -8.23
N LEU A 12 -8.81 2.71 -7.88
CA LEU A 12 -7.75 2.14 -8.71
C LEU A 12 -8.32 1.54 -10.00
N MET A 13 -9.42 0.79 -9.92
CA MET A 13 -10.10 0.21 -11.08
C MET A 13 -10.59 1.30 -12.06
N ASN A 14 -11.06 2.43 -11.54
CA ASN A 14 -11.47 3.58 -12.37
C ASN A 14 -10.29 4.36 -12.98
N SER A 15 -9.05 3.99 -12.67
CA SER A 15 -7.85 4.68 -13.16
C SER A 15 -7.01 3.86 -14.15
N ILE A 16 -7.40 2.61 -14.40
CA ILE A 16 -6.72 1.66 -15.30
C ILE A 16 -7.61 1.28 -16.48
N ASP A 17 -7.04 0.63 -17.49
CA ASP A 17 -7.81 -0.02 -18.55
C ASP A 17 -8.36 -1.36 -18.05
N ILE A 18 -9.67 -1.41 -17.80
CA ILE A 18 -10.36 -2.62 -17.32
C ILE A 18 -10.44 -3.74 -18.37
N THR A 19 -10.11 -3.44 -19.64
CA THR A 19 -10.05 -4.45 -20.70
C THR A 19 -8.71 -5.17 -20.72
N ASP A 20 -7.65 -4.57 -20.16
CA ASP A 20 -6.37 -5.23 -19.92
C ASP A 20 -6.43 -6.01 -18.60
N LEU A 21 -6.57 -7.33 -18.72
CA LEU A 21 -6.61 -8.24 -17.58
C LEU A 21 -5.33 -8.17 -16.72
N VAL A 22 -4.19 -7.78 -17.29
CA VAL A 22 -2.93 -7.61 -16.54
C VAL A 22 -3.03 -6.40 -15.61
N GLU A 23 -3.66 -5.31 -16.04
CA GLU A 23 -3.87 -4.14 -15.19
C GLU A 23 -4.89 -4.44 -14.08
N VAL A 24 -5.98 -5.14 -14.41
CA VAL A 24 -6.97 -5.59 -13.43
C VAL A 24 -6.32 -6.46 -12.36
N GLU A 25 -5.53 -7.46 -12.76
CA GLU A 25 -4.83 -8.38 -11.85
C GLU A 25 -3.87 -7.63 -10.91
N LYS A 26 -3.10 -6.66 -11.43
CA LYS A 26 -2.20 -5.82 -10.62
C LYS A 26 -2.97 -5.07 -9.53
N VAL A 27 -4.13 -4.51 -9.85
CA VAL A 27 -4.96 -3.80 -8.85
C VAL A 27 -5.50 -4.78 -7.81
N GLU A 28 -6.00 -5.95 -8.21
CA GLU A 28 -6.49 -6.95 -7.26
C GLU A 28 -5.39 -7.43 -6.32
N ARG A 29 -4.22 -7.76 -6.87
CA ARG A 29 -3.03 -8.15 -6.11
C ARG A 29 -2.58 -7.06 -5.15
N TYR A 30 -2.57 -5.80 -5.59
CA TYR A 30 -2.25 -4.66 -4.73
C TYR A 30 -3.20 -4.57 -3.54
N ILE A 31 -4.51 -4.72 -3.77
CA ILE A 31 -5.52 -4.70 -2.71
C ILE A 31 -5.31 -5.85 -1.71
N ASP A 32 -4.93 -7.04 -2.17
CA ASP A 32 -4.65 -8.18 -1.29
C ASP A 32 -3.40 -7.97 -0.45
N LEU A 33 -2.34 -7.38 -1.01
CA LEU A 33 -1.17 -6.97 -0.23
C LEU A 33 -1.53 -5.91 0.83
N VAL A 34 -2.42 -4.95 0.53
CA VAL A 34 -2.90 -3.97 1.51
C VAL A 34 -3.65 -4.67 2.66
N LYS A 35 -4.48 -5.66 2.37
CA LYS A 35 -5.18 -6.47 3.40
C LYS A 35 -4.17 -7.20 4.29
N ALA A 36 -3.19 -7.87 3.68
CA ALA A 36 -2.15 -8.61 4.40
C ALA A 36 -1.33 -7.68 5.30
N PHE A 37 -0.91 -6.52 4.78
CA PHE A 37 -0.18 -5.50 5.52
C PHE A 37 -0.97 -4.99 6.73
N ARG A 38 -2.27 -4.71 6.57
CA ARG A 38 -3.15 -4.30 7.68
C ARG A 38 -3.31 -5.38 8.74
N LYS A 39 -3.42 -6.64 8.32
CA LYS A 39 -3.52 -7.79 9.24
C LYS A 39 -2.24 -7.91 10.08
N ILE A 40 -1.07 -7.83 9.46
CA ILE A 40 0.22 -7.86 10.15
C ILE A 40 0.36 -6.70 11.12
N ASN A 41 0.05 -5.47 10.69
CA ASN A 41 0.11 -4.31 11.59
C ASN A 41 -0.85 -4.44 12.77
N LYS A 42 -2.05 -5.01 12.56
CA LYS A 42 -2.99 -5.26 13.66
C LYS A 42 -2.41 -6.26 14.68
N THR A 43 -1.75 -7.31 14.21
CA THR A 43 -1.06 -8.28 15.07
C THR A 43 0.07 -7.63 15.84
N ILE A 44 0.97 -6.91 15.15
CA ILE A 44 2.11 -6.23 15.79
C ILE A 44 1.64 -5.18 16.81
N ASN A 45 0.60 -4.40 16.50
CA ASN A 45 0.05 -3.43 17.44
C ASN A 45 -0.57 -4.08 18.69
N LYS A 46 -1.06 -5.33 18.57
CA LYS A 46 -1.62 -6.08 19.69
C LYS A 46 -0.54 -6.73 20.56
N GLU A 47 0.49 -7.29 19.94
CA GLU A 47 1.55 -8.05 20.60
C GLU A 47 2.74 -7.19 21.05
N GLY A 48 2.90 -6.02 20.42
CA GLY A 48 4.04 -5.11 20.60
C GLY A 48 5.09 -5.28 19.49
N GLU A 49 5.79 -4.20 19.15
CA GLU A 49 6.91 -4.23 18.18
C GLU A 49 8.10 -5.07 18.69
N SER A 50 8.13 -5.36 19.99
CA SER A 50 9.11 -6.25 20.62
C SER A 50 8.42 -7.36 21.40
N VAL A 51 8.95 -8.58 21.29
CA VAL A 51 8.49 -9.76 22.01
C VAL A 51 9.54 -10.14 23.06
N THR A 52 9.08 -10.33 24.29
CA THR A 52 9.91 -10.81 25.40
C THR A 52 9.82 -12.33 25.50
N ILE A 53 10.94 -13.00 25.30
CA ILE A 53 11.07 -14.46 25.37
C ILE A 53 11.72 -14.80 26.71
N LYS A 54 11.04 -15.63 27.51
CA LYS A 54 11.58 -16.18 28.76
C LYS A 54 11.96 -17.65 28.53
N ASN A 55 13.23 -18.00 28.75
CA ASN A 55 13.74 -19.36 28.69
C ASN A 55 14.40 -19.73 30.02
N GLY A 56 13.67 -20.42 30.90
CA GLY A 56 14.09 -20.67 32.27
C GLY A 56 14.30 -19.36 33.03
N SER A 57 15.54 -19.10 33.47
CA SER A 57 15.95 -17.86 34.14
C SER A 57 16.35 -16.73 33.18
N GLN A 58 16.54 -17.02 31.89
CA GLN A 58 17.00 -16.03 30.91
C GLN A 58 15.81 -15.29 30.28
N VAL A 59 15.94 -13.97 30.11
CA VAL A 59 14.94 -13.12 29.49
C VAL A 59 15.58 -12.35 28.33
N PHE A 60 15.02 -12.48 27.14
CA PHE A 60 15.48 -11.79 25.94
C PHE A 60 14.36 -10.94 25.38
N VAL A 61 14.69 -9.75 24.90
CA VAL A 61 13.78 -8.91 24.11
C VAL A 61 14.24 -8.95 22.66
N LYS A 62 13.34 -9.33 21.75
CA LYS A 62 13.60 -9.37 20.30
C LYS A 62 12.55 -8.57 19.56
N ALA A 63 12.88 -8.12 18.35
CA ALA A 63 11.90 -7.56 17.43
C ALA A 63 10.81 -8.60 17.11
N HIS A 64 9.57 -8.15 16.95
CA HIS A 64 8.47 -9.03 16.58
C HIS A 64 8.78 -9.75 15.25
N PRO A 65 8.62 -11.08 15.16
CA PRO A 65 8.94 -11.85 13.95
C PRO A 65 8.31 -11.31 12.65
N LEU A 66 7.11 -10.72 12.75
CA LEU A 66 6.35 -10.20 11.62
C LEU A 66 6.87 -8.86 11.08
N ILE A 67 7.79 -8.18 11.77
CA ILE A 67 8.38 -6.92 11.27
C ILE A 67 9.12 -7.13 9.95
N SER A 68 9.85 -8.25 9.85
CA SER A 68 10.56 -8.60 8.61
C SER A 68 9.60 -8.79 7.44
N GLU A 69 8.47 -9.45 7.68
CA GLU A 69 7.45 -9.72 6.67
C GLU A 69 6.65 -8.46 6.30
N ARG A 70 6.35 -7.60 7.29
CA ARG A 70 5.77 -6.27 7.06
C ARG A 70 6.60 -5.48 6.06
N ASN A 71 7.91 -5.46 6.24
CA ASN A 71 8.82 -4.70 5.39
C ASN A 71 8.86 -5.26 3.96
N LYS A 72 8.86 -6.58 3.78
CA LYS A 72 8.78 -7.21 2.45
C LYS A 72 7.48 -6.86 1.73
N ILE A 73 6.34 -6.97 2.42
CA ILE A 73 5.04 -6.60 1.82
C ILE A 73 5.01 -5.12 1.46
N ASN A 74 5.59 -4.24 2.29
CA ASN A 74 5.69 -2.83 1.98
C ASN A 74 6.52 -2.56 0.72
N SER A 75 7.66 -3.25 0.56
CA SER A 75 8.45 -3.17 -0.67
C SER A 75 7.66 -3.64 -1.90
N SER A 76 6.92 -4.75 -1.78
CA SER A 76 6.05 -5.24 -2.87
C SER A 76 4.91 -4.28 -3.20
N LEU A 77 4.31 -3.62 -2.19
CA LEU A 77 3.31 -2.58 -2.39
C LEU A 77 3.88 -1.37 -3.15
N ILE A 78 5.07 -0.91 -2.78
CA ILE A 78 5.73 0.21 -3.47
C ILE A 78 6.07 -0.16 -4.92
N ALA A 79 6.57 -1.38 -5.16
CA ALA A 79 6.87 -1.85 -6.50
C ALA A 79 5.61 -1.93 -7.38
N LEU A 80 4.57 -2.61 -6.92
CA LEU A 80 3.30 -2.70 -7.65
C LEU A 80 2.64 -1.32 -7.83
N GLY A 81 2.72 -0.44 -6.83
CA GLY A 81 2.20 0.92 -6.93
C GLY A 81 2.88 1.74 -8.03
N ARG A 82 4.15 1.48 -8.34
CA ARG A 82 4.85 2.09 -9.47
C ARG A 82 4.46 1.46 -10.81
N ASP A 83 4.16 0.17 -10.82
CA ASP A 83 3.81 -0.60 -12.02
C ASP A 83 2.35 -0.42 -12.46
N ILE A 84 1.48 0.10 -11.59
CA ILE A 84 0.11 0.51 -11.91
C ILE A 84 0.20 1.82 -12.70
N LYS A 85 -0.12 1.76 -13.99
CA LYS A 85 -0.20 2.93 -14.85
C LYS A 85 -1.50 3.66 -14.58
N LEU A 86 -1.46 4.70 -13.74
CA LEU A 86 -2.62 5.55 -13.56
C LEU A 86 -2.82 6.38 -14.83
N SER A 87 -3.94 6.18 -15.51
CA SER A 87 -4.37 7.09 -16.57
C SER A 87 -4.63 8.47 -15.94
N PRO A 88 -4.01 9.55 -16.45
CA PRO A 88 -4.37 10.88 -16.01
C PRO A 88 -5.85 11.09 -16.35
N LYS A 89 -6.68 11.39 -15.35
CA LYS A 89 -8.06 11.77 -15.60
C LYS A 89 -8.04 13.02 -16.47
N VAL A 90 -8.54 12.90 -17.70
CA VAL A 90 -8.81 14.01 -18.61
C VAL A 90 -9.79 14.94 -17.89
N GLY A 91 -9.26 16.01 -17.29
CA GLY A 91 -10.01 16.84 -16.34
C GLY A 91 -9.12 17.66 -15.40
N ALA A 92 -7.84 17.32 -15.25
CA ALA A 92 -6.85 18.33 -14.90
C ALA A 92 -6.68 19.22 -16.14
N SER A 93 -7.50 20.26 -16.25
CA SER A 93 -7.18 21.40 -17.10
C SER A 93 -5.78 21.85 -16.70
N ASN A 94 -4.79 21.49 -17.52
CA ASN A 94 -3.60 22.30 -17.61
C ASN A 94 -4.10 23.63 -18.16
N SER A 95 -4.54 24.54 -17.29
CA SER A 95 -4.47 25.96 -17.59
C SER A 95 -2.98 26.24 -17.74
N GLY A 96 -2.47 25.92 -18.93
CA GLY A 96 -1.13 26.25 -19.34
C GLY A 96 -0.97 27.75 -19.12
N TYR A 97 0.24 28.12 -18.71
CA TYR A 97 0.68 29.50 -18.56
C TYR A 97 0.03 30.38 -19.63
N SER A 98 -0.73 31.37 -19.19
CA SER A 98 -1.27 32.36 -20.11
C SER A 98 -0.13 33.34 -20.42
N PRO A 99 0.05 33.77 -21.67
CA PRO A 99 1.03 34.82 -22.01
C PRO A 99 0.87 36.11 -21.19
N SER A 100 -0.30 36.33 -20.58
CA SER A 100 -0.59 37.43 -19.65
C SER A 100 0.07 37.30 -18.27
N ASP A 101 0.62 36.12 -17.92
CA ASP A 101 1.29 35.88 -16.64
C ASP A 101 2.75 36.38 -16.64
N LEU A 102 3.23 36.91 -17.78
CA LEU A 102 4.60 37.41 -17.98
C LEU A 102 4.72 38.95 -17.88
N VAL A 103 3.77 39.62 -17.23
CA VAL A 103 3.77 41.09 -17.04
C VAL A 103 4.17 41.46 -15.63
#